data_AF-A0AAU2QFT5-F1
#
_entry.id   AF-A0AAU2QFT5-F1
#
_cell.length_a   1.000
_cell.length_b   1.000
_cell.length_c   1.000
_cell.angle_alpha   90.00
_cell.angle_beta   90.00
_cell.angle_gamma   90.00
#
_symmetry.space_group_name_H-M   'P 1'
#
loop_
_entity.id
_entity.type
_entity.pdbx_description
1 polymer ?
#
loop_
_entity_poly.entity_id
_entity_poly.type
_entity_poly.pdbx_seq_one_letter_code
_entity_poly.pdbx_strand_id
1 'polypeptide(L)'
;MTGSESLAELQAVDRRVLHFTPFGLGGAMRPEDAADYQQRLISNLVLDDDVAEATRQKFQQLRTCYCQGLLCYELFTLVADVAKLTLEQALRDRFTAHHSGTITVRDRSQVEHEIAYTTYADFFEQYKKAGGTKIRMGSSRTWTGFNATLDGLLLWARRENLLRGQRNRGIERAKRALRNLTAHGTSHLLSPVDAYRDLSDLAEIINHLWGHSTAGGRLYPAPITRDVVAISWNSTTVHAAHAAYLVHQQPGEDDFTYVLARAVFWPGEREDPHLMEYDALHATTRYPAQYLWGPGSRAEAIAWFEKEAPESDCCDTLDQVFVIRVHDGRIHLPMYPGVAAALHTPERQGDWYAVRADGPHEVLAHVRALSSAAGRHARSNECGECSVETIARGDLAAVLRAAQTAGCDITPVAVPDIRTSFADVMAPRAVAAST
;
A
#
# COMPACT_ATOMS: atom_id res chain seq x y z
N MET A 1 27.99 -33.96 17.21
CA MET A 1 27.08 -34.82 16.44
C MET A 1 27.45 -36.26 16.77
N THR A 2 26.70 -36.90 17.65
CA THR A 2 26.98 -38.25 18.15
C THR A 2 25.70 -39.07 18.04
N GLY A 3 25.56 -39.79 16.93
CA GLY A 3 24.41 -40.63 16.60
C GLY A 3 24.11 -40.53 15.10
N SER A 4 24.18 -41.63 14.36
CA SER A 4 23.61 -41.68 13.01
C SER A 4 22.10 -41.75 13.17
N GLU A 5 21.40 -40.67 12.83
CA GLU A 5 19.94 -40.70 12.73
C GLU A 5 19.53 -41.67 11.61
N SER A 6 18.49 -42.46 11.86
CA SER A 6 17.88 -43.30 10.85
C SER A 6 17.18 -42.45 9.79
N LEU A 7 16.99 -43.00 8.58
CA LEU A 7 16.23 -42.30 7.54
C LEU A 7 14.80 -41.96 7.99
N ALA A 8 14.18 -42.83 8.81
CA ALA A 8 12.85 -42.59 9.36
C ALA A 8 12.82 -41.39 10.31
N GLU A 9 13.88 -41.20 11.11
CA GLU A 9 14.02 -40.02 11.99
C GLU A 9 14.23 -38.74 11.18
N LEU A 10 15.03 -38.79 10.11
CA LEU A 10 15.24 -37.66 9.20
C LEU A 10 13.99 -37.26 8.40
N GLN A 11 13.05 -38.20 8.20
CA GLN A 11 11.78 -37.95 7.51
C GLN A 11 10.64 -37.56 8.46
N ALA A 12 10.86 -37.62 9.78
CA ALA A 12 9.85 -37.23 10.74
C ALA A 12 9.67 -35.70 10.75
N VAL A 13 8.42 -35.25 10.78
CA VAL A 13 8.12 -33.82 10.92
C VAL A 13 8.61 -33.33 12.28
N ASP A 14 9.31 -32.19 12.28
CA ASP A 14 9.77 -31.53 13.48
C ASP A 14 8.57 -31.12 14.33
N ARG A 15 8.54 -31.61 15.58
CA ARG A 15 7.42 -31.42 16.51
C ARG A 15 7.07 -29.95 16.75
N ARG A 16 8.05 -29.05 16.66
CA ARG A 16 7.83 -27.60 16.85
C ARG A 16 6.89 -27.04 15.78
N VAL A 17 6.95 -27.56 14.56
CA VAL A 17 6.15 -27.06 13.42
C VAL A 17 4.68 -27.40 13.59
N LEU A 18 4.36 -28.53 14.25
CA LEU A 18 3.00 -29.02 14.40
C LEU A 18 2.07 -28.07 15.17
N HIS A 19 2.63 -27.11 15.93
CA HIS A 19 1.86 -26.15 16.71
C HIS A 19 1.44 -24.91 15.91
N PHE A 20 1.88 -24.76 14.65
CA PHE A 20 1.53 -23.63 13.80
C PHE A 20 0.36 -23.98 12.87
N THR A 21 -0.84 -23.61 13.30
CA THR A 21 -2.11 -23.93 12.65
C THR A 21 -2.64 -22.76 11.80
N PRO A 22 -3.69 -22.95 10.98
CA PRO A 22 -4.39 -21.86 10.30
C PRO A 22 -4.92 -20.75 11.22
N PHE A 23 -5.14 -21.06 12.50
CA PHE A 23 -5.60 -20.11 13.52
C PHE A 23 -4.46 -19.51 14.34
N GLY A 24 -3.21 -19.71 13.91
CA GLY A 24 -2.01 -19.30 14.64
C GLY A 24 -1.47 -20.40 15.54
N LEU A 25 -0.78 -20.01 16.61
CA LEU A 25 -0.18 -20.94 17.57
C LEU A 25 -1.28 -21.70 18.33
N GLY A 26 -1.27 -23.04 18.23
CA GLY A 26 -2.34 -23.87 18.77
C GLY A 26 -1.92 -25.30 19.10
N GLY A 27 -2.94 -26.17 19.19
CA GLY A 27 -2.74 -27.61 19.40
C GLY A 27 -1.94 -28.24 18.27
N ALA A 28 -1.23 -29.34 18.57
CA ALA A 28 -0.42 -30.04 17.59
C ALA A 28 -1.30 -30.63 16.47
N MET A 29 -1.00 -30.27 15.23
CA MET A 29 -1.58 -30.86 14.04
C MET A 29 -1.02 -32.26 13.79
N ARG A 30 -1.74 -33.06 13.00
CA ARG A 30 -1.14 -34.27 12.41
C ARG A 30 -0.05 -33.83 11.41
N PRO A 31 1.06 -34.59 11.30
CA PRO A 31 2.13 -34.28 10.34
C PRO A 31 1.64 -33.99 8.91
N GLU A 32 0.68 -34.78 8.42
CA GLU A 32 0.14 -34.63 7.06
C GLU A 32 -0.68 -33.36 6.89
N ASP A 33 -1.46 -32.97 7.91
CA ASP A 33 -2.23 -31.72 7.89
C ASP A 33 -1.28 -30.51 7.94
N ALA A 34 -0.20 -30.61 8.71
CA ALA A 34 0.83 -29.58 8.76
C ALA A 34 1.54 -29.44 7.41
N ALA A 35 1.86 -30.56 6.75
CA ALA A 35 2.46 -30.56 5.43
C ALA A 35 1.53 -29.93 4.37
N ASP A 36 0.27 -30.36 4.31
CA ASP A 36 -0.74 -29.81 3.40
C ASP A 36 -0.94 -28.30 3.64
N TYR A 37 -1.06 -27.87 4.90
CA TYR A 37 -1.21 -26.46 5.24
C TYR A 37 -0.02 -25.61 4.76
N GLN A 38 1.21 -26.01 5.08
CA GLN A 38 2.41 -25.26 4.69
C GLN A 38 2.61 -25.22 3.17
N GLN A 39 2.27 -26.32 2.46
CA GLN A 39 2.34 -26.36 0.99
C GLN A 39 1.29 -25.45 0.34
N ARG A 40 0.06 -25.40 0.86
CA ARG A 40 -0.99 -24.49 0.36
C ARG A 40 -0.65 -23.02 0.57
N LEU A 41 0.03 -22.68 1.68
CA LEU A 41 0.52 -21.32 1.89
C LEU A 41 1.52 -20.94 0.79
N ILE A 42 2.55 -21.78 0.58
CA ILE A 42 3.62 -21.44 -0.35
C ILE A 42 3.22 -21.58 -1.82
N SER A 43 2.18 -22.37 -2.14
CA SER A 43 1.70 -22.56 -3.52
C SER A 43 1.19 -21.26 -4.12
N ASN A 44 0.65 -20.37 -3.29
CA ASN A 44 0.10 -19.08 -3.72
C ASN A 44 1.18 -18.01 -3.97
N LEU A 45 2.41 -18.25 -3.54
CA LEU A 45 3.52 -17.35 -3.78
C LEU A 45 4.14 -17.64 -5.15
N VAL A 46 3.65 -16.95 -6.17
CA VAL A 46 4.06 -17.12 -7.57
C VAL A 46 4.73 -15.85 -8.06
N LEU A 47 5.85 -16.01 -8.78
CA LEU A 47 6.49 -14.91 -9.50
C LEU A 47 6.05 -14.91 -10.96
N ASP A 48 5.81 -13.72 -11.51
CA ASP A 48 5.45 -13.54 -12.91
C ASP A 48 6.56 -14.01 -13.87
N ASP A 49 6.20 -14.40 -15.10
CA ASP A 49 7.07 -15.05 -16.09
C ASP A 49 8.19 -14.15 -16.67
N ASP A 50 8.06 -12.84 -16.55
CA ASP A 50 9.05 -11.87 -17.02
C ASP A 50 10.12 -11.50 -15.97
N VAL A 51 9.94 -11.96 -14.72
CA VAL A 51 10.95 -11.84 -13.67
C VAL A 51 12.25 -12.53 -14.12
N ALA A 52 13.39 -11.88 -13.87
CA ALA A 52 14.70 -12.39 -14.25
C ALA A 52 14.94 -13.82 -13.73
N GLU A 53 15.46 -14.68 -14.60
CA GLU A 53 15.61 -16.12 -14.34
C GLU A 53 16.44 -16.40 -13.08
N ALA A 54 17.52 -15.65 -12.84
CA ALA A 54 18.34 -15.79 -11.64
C ALA A 54 17.53 -15.54 -10.35
N THR A 55 16.69 -14.50 -10.35
CA THR A 55 15.78 -14.18 -9.23
C THR A 55 14.69 -15.25 -9.08
N ARG A 56 14.09 -15.72 -10.18
CA ARG A 56 13.08 -16.80 -10.17
C ARG A 56 13.63 -18.10 -9.58
N GLN A 57 14.80 -18.54 -10.04
CA GLN A 57 15.45 -19.75 -9.52
C GLN A 57 15.75 -19.62 -8.04
N LYS A 58 16.27 -18.47 -7.60
CA LYS A 58 16.58 -18.24 -6.18
C LYS A 58 15.32 -18.27 -5.32
N PHE A 59 14.23 -17.67 -5.79
CA PHE A 59 12.95 -17.70 -5.09
C PHE A 59 12.36 -19.11 -5.03
N GLN A 60 12.45 -19.89 -6.12
CA GLN A 60 11.99 -21.28 -6.11
C GLN A 60 12.80 -22.17 -5.16
N GLN A 61 14.12 -21.94 -5.03
CA GLN A 61 14.93 -22.60 -4.01
C GLN A 61 14.41 -22.29 -2.60
N LEU A 62 14.07 -21.02 -2.32
CA LEU A 62 13.51 -20.63 -1.03
C LEU A 62 12.17 -21.31 -0.72
N ARG A 63 11.27 -21.42 -1.70
CA ARG A 63 10.00 -22.15 -1.55
C ARG A 63 10.24 -23.62 -1.22
N THR A 64 11.18 -24.27 -1.91
CA THR A 64 11.55 -25.66 -1.63
C THR A 64 12.14 -25.81 -0.22
N CYS A 65 13.06 -24.94 0.18
CA CYS A 65 13.66 -24.96 1.53
C CYS A 65 12.62 -24.67 2.62
N TYR A 66 11.63 -23.81 2.35
CA TYR A 66 10.53 -23.56 3.26
C TYR A 66 9.72 -24.83 3.54
N CYS A 67 9.35 -25.58 2.49
CA CYS A 67 8.67 -26.87 2.65
C CYS A 67 9.53 -27.86 3.43
N GLN A 68 10.84 -27.89 3.19
CA GLN A 68 11.77 -28.74 3.93
C GLN A 68 11.90 -28.33 5.41
N GLY A 69 11.52 -27.11 5.78
CA GLY A 69 11.42 -26.66 7.16
C GLY A 69 10.50 -27.49 8.03
N LEU A 70 9.55 -28.21 7.43
CA LEU A 70 8.74 -29.23 8.13
C LEU A 70 9.60 -30.30 8.80
N LEU A 71 10.74 -30.67 8.20
CA LEU A 71 11.64 -31.71 8.70
C LEU A 71 12.77 -31.14 9.55
N CYS A 72 13.15 -29.88 9.33
CA CYS A 72 14.19 -29.19 10.07
C CYS A 72 13.77 -27.73 10.30
N TYR A 73 13.26 -27.45 11.50
CA TYR A 73 12.67 -26.16 11.84
C TYR A 73 13.61 -24.97 11.59
N GLU A 74 14.91 -25.14 11.80
CA GLU A 74 15.93 -24.10 11.61
C GLU A 74 15.94 -23.57 10.17
N LEU A 75 15.49 -24.35 9.18
CA LEU A 75 15.36 -23.91 7.80
C LEU A 75 14.39 -22.74 7.63
N PHE A 76 13.37 -22.58 8.49
CA PHE A 76 12.50 -21.40 8.42
C PHE A 76 13.27 -20.11 8.67
N THR A 77 14.19 -20.12 9.64
CA THR A 77 15.04 -18.96 9.93
C THR A 77 15.99 -18.69 8.77
N LEU A 78 16.62 -19.74 8.22
CA LEU A 78 17.51 -19.62 7.07
C LEU A 78 16.77 -19.08 5.84
N VAL A 79 15.54 -19.53 5.60
CA VAL A 79 14.70 -19.05 4.50
C VAL A 79 14.37 -17.57 4.67
N ALA A 80 13.94 -17.14 5.86
CA ALA A 80 13.64 -15.75 6.14
C ALA A 80 14.88 -14.84 5.94
N ASP A 81 16.04 -15.30 6.39
CA ASP A 81 17.30 -14.57 6.24
C ASP A 81 17.76 -14.47 4.78
N VAL A 82 17.70 -15.59 4.04
CA VAL A 82 18.08 -15.59 2.62
C VAL A 82 17.04 -14.85 1.77
N ALA A 83 15.77 -14.76 2.19
CA ALA A 83 14.77 -13.92 1.54
C ALA A 83 15.17 -12.43 1.56
N LYS A 84 15.67 -11.94 2.70
CA LYS A 84 16.19 -10.56 2.83
C LYS A 84 17.37 -10.28 1.91
N LEU A 85 18.23 -11.27 1.66
CA LEU A 85 19.34 -11.16 0.72
C LEU A 85 18.87 -11.22 -0.74
N THR A 86 17.87 -12.06 -1.03
CA THR A 86 17.27 -12.21 -2.36
C THR A 86 16.59 -10.92 -2.82
N LEU A 87 16.01 -10.13 -1.91
CA LEU A 87 15.49 -8.79 -2.22
C LEU A 87 16.54 -7.90 -2.90
N GLU A 88 17.77 -7.88 -2.38
CA GLU A 88 18.84 -7.08 -2.96
C GLU A 88 19.24 -7.60 -4.35
N GLN A 89 19.26 -8.93 -4.55
CA GLN A 89 19.50 -9.51 -5.87
C GLN A 89 18.43 -9.09 -6.88
N ALA A 90 17.15 -9.17 -6.51
CA ALA A 90 16.04 -8.77 -7.38
C ALA A 90 16.13 -7.30 -7.81
N LEU A 91 16.50 -6.41 -6.87
CA LEU A 91 16.73 -4.99 -7.17
C LEU A 91 17.90 -4.78 -8.15
N ARG A 92 19.00 -5.55 -8.00
CA ARG A 92 20.16 -5.48 -8.90
C ARG A 92 19.83 -5.97 -10.30
N ASP A 93 19.08 -7.06 -10.40
CA ASP A 93 18.60 -7.61 -11.67
C ASP A 93 17.69 -6.59 -12.36
N ARG A 94 16.73 -6.01 -11.62
CA ARG A 94 15.84 -4.98 -12.15
C ARG A 94 16.59 -3.71 -12.56
N PHE A 95 17.57 -3.27 -11.78
CA PHE A 95 18.42 -2.12 -12.10
C PHE A 95 19.20 -2.32 -13.40
N THR A 96 19.77 -3.50 -13.59
CA THR A 96 20.52 -3.86 -14.80
C THR A 96 19.61 -3.88 -16.02
N ALA A 97 18.43 -4.49 -15.90
CA ALA A 97 17.43 -4.52 -16.96
C ALA A 97 16.92 -3.12 -17.34
N HIS A 98 16.65 -2.25 -16.36
CA HIS A 98 16.13 -0.90 -16.61
C HIS A 98 17.08 -0.01 -17.43
N HIS A 99 18.39 -0.09 -17.18
CA HIS A 99 19.39 0.77 -17.84
C HIS A 99 19.98 0.16 -19.11
N SER A 100 19.59 -1.06 -19.48
CA SER A 100 20.06 -1.73 -20.71
C SER A 100 21.59 -1.75 -20.87
N GLY A 101 22.32 -1.87 -19.75
CA GLY A 101 23.78 -2.02 -19.74
C GLY A 101 24.59 -0.74 -19.90
N THR A 102 23.99 0.46 -19.85
CA THR A 102 24.75 1.73 -19.80
C THR A 102 24.10 2.74 -18.88
N ILE A 103 24.90 3.42 -18.05
CA ILE A 103 24.42 4.45 -17.14
C ILE A 103 25.43 5.58 -16.98
N THR A 104 24.94 6.82 -16.95
CA THR A 104 25.75 7.98 -16.60
C THR A 104 25.74 8.20 -15.09
N VAL A 105 26.93 8.32 -14.51
CA VAL A 105 27.12 8.58 -13.09
C VAL A 105 27.89 9.88 -12.90
N ARG A 106 27.73 10.51 -11.74
CA ARG A 106 28.45 11.74 -11.40
C ARG A 106 29.29 11.54 -10.15
N ASP A 107 30.55 11.93 -10.23
CA ASP A 107 31.50 11.84 -9.12
C ASP A 107 31.39 13.02 -8.14
N ARG A 108 32.28 13.04 -7.13
CA ARG A 108 32.35 14.12 -6.14
C ARG A 108 32.72 15.48 -6.76
N SER A 109 33.54 15.46 -7.82
CA SER A 109 34.00 16.64 -8.57
C SER A 109 32.96 17.14 -9.57
N GLN A 110 31.75 16.57 -9.57
CA GLN A 110 30.68 16.85 -10.52
C GLN A 110 30.99 16.47 -11.97
N VAL A 111 31.99 15.63 -12.21
CA VAL A 111 32.31 15.11 -13.54
C VAL A 111 31.40 13.92 -13.84
N GLU A 112 30.88 13.88 -15.07
CA GLU A 112 30.02 12.81 -15.56
C GLU A 112 30.85 11.70 -16.20
N HIS A 113 30.57 10.46 -15.82
CA HIS A 113 31.23 9.26 -16.33
C HIS A 113 30.17 8.34 -16.90
N GLU A 114 30.36 7.88 -18.13
CA GLU A 114 29.52 6.85 -18.72
C GLU A 114 30.09 5.47 -18.38
N ILE A 115 29.25 4.61 -17.79
CA ILE A 115 29.61 3.25 -17.38
C ILE A 115 28.83 2.28 -18.25
N ALA A 116 29.54 1.49 -19.04
CA ALA A 116 28.98 0.35 -19.77
C ALA A 116 29.23 -0.93 -18.98
N TYR A 117 28.19 -1.74 -18.76
CA TYR A 117 28.27 -2.92 -17.90
C TYR A 117 27.31 -4.01 -18.36
N THR A 118 27.64 -5.27 -18.04
CA THR A 118 26.79 -6.43 -18.36
C THR A 118 26.10 -7.01 -17.12
N THR A 119 26.69 -6.81 -15.94
CA THR A 119 26.16 -7.30 -14.67
C THR A 119 26.21 -6.20 -13.62
N TYR A 120 25.39 -6.30 -12.58
CA TYR A 120 25.46 -5.34 -11.48
C TYR A 120 26.82 -5.34 -10.77
N ALA A 121 27.48 -6.49 -10.68
CA ALA A 121 28.81 -6.58 -10.06
C ALA A 121 29.85 -5.77 -10.85
N ASP A 122 29.81 -5.84 -12.18
CA ASP A 122 30.65 -5.04 -13.08
C ASP A 122 30.34 -3.53 -12.94
N PHE A 123 29.04 -3.17 -12.96
CA PHE A 123 28.61 -1.81 -12.67
C PHE A 123 29.17 -1.29 -11.34
N PHE A 124 29.06 -2.07 -10.27
CA PHE A 124 29.49 -1.66 -8.93
C PHE A 124 31.00 -1.39 -8.86
N GLU A 125 31.81 -2.24 -9.49
CA GLU A 125 33.26 -2.03 -9.56
C GLU A 125 33.62 -0.79 -10.38
N GLN A 126 32.98 -0.58 -11.52
CA GLN A 126 33.19 0.63 -12.33
C GLN A 126 32.70 1.90 -11.62
N TYR A 127 31.55 1.83 -10.94
CA TYR A 127 31.00 2.90 -10.13
C TYR A 127 31.98 3.38 -9.06
N LYS A 128 32.60 2.42 -8.36
CA LYS A 128 33.64 2.71 -7.37
C LYS A 128 34.89 3.32 -8.00
N LYS A 129 35.38 2.77 -9.12
CA LYS A 129 36.55 3.29 -9.84
C LYS A 129 36.34 4.73 -10.31
N ALA A 130 35.15 5.06 -10.78
CA ALA A 130 34.77 6.41 -11.20
C ALA A 130 34.55 7.38 -10.01
N GLY A 131 34.59 6.90 -8.76
CA GLY A 131 34.25 7.72 -7.59
C GLY A 131 32.79 8.20 -7.61
N GLY A 132 31.90 7.41 -8.21
CA GLY A 132 30.49 7.73 -8.41
C GLY A 132 29.80 8.06 -7.08
N THR A 133 28.96 9.09 -7.11
CA THR A 133 28.15 9.51 -5.95
C THR A 133 26.69 9.76 -6.28
N LYS A 134 26.37 9.98 -7.55
CA LYS A 134 25.01 10.28 -8.00
C LYS A 134 24.70 9.59 -9.32
N ILE A 135 23.42 9.29 -9.52
CA ILE A 135 22.84 8.91 -10.81
C ILE A 135 21.61 9.77 -11.09
N ARG A 136 21.16 9.84 -12.35
CA ARG A 136 19.91 10.50 -12.69
C ARG A 136 18.75 9.57 -12.37
N MET A 137 17.77 10.05 -11.61
CA MET A 137 16.60 9.26 -11.20
C MET A 137 15.30 10.02 -11.40
N GLY A 138 14.23 9.25 -11.59
CA GLY A 138 12.84 9.69 -11.69
C GLY A 138 12.50 10.46 -12.97
N SER A 139 11.24 10.90 -13.05
CA SER A 139 10.70 11.55 -14.25
C SER A 139 11.47 12.82 -14.66
N SER A 140 11.96 13.58 -13.69
CA SER A 140 12.78 14.78 -13.93
C SER A 140 14.25 14.49 -14.20
N ARG A 141 14.68 13.22 -14.14
CA ARG A 141 16.08 12.78 -14.31
C ARG A 141 17.07 13.57 -13.46
N THR A 142 16.68 13.87 -12.22
CA THR A 142 17.48 14.70 -11.30
C THR A 142 18.66 13.90 -10.74
N TRP A 143 19.82 14.55 -10.64
CA TRP A 143 21.02 13.99 -10.01
C TRP A 143 20.78 13.72 -8.52
N THR A 144 20.65 12.45 -8.18
CA THR A 144 20.30 11.98 -6.83
C THR A 144 21.44 11.16 -6.26
N GLY A 145 21.71 11.32 -4.96
CA GLY A 145 22.71 10.53 -4.24
C GLY A 145 22.46 9.03 -4.41
N PHE A 146 23.50 8.29 -4.71
CA PHE A 146 23.45 6.84 -4.90
C PHE A 146 24.69 6.21 -4.28
N ASN A 147 24.54 5.08 -3.61
CA ASN A 147 25.66 4.38 -2.97
C ASN A 147 25.89 2.98 -3.56
N ALA A 148 25.11 2.59 -4.57
CA ALA A 148 25.16 1.29 -5.22
C ALA A 148 25.00 0.09 -4.25
N THR A 149 24.37 0.31 -3.10
CA THR A 149 23.97 -0.73 -2.13
C THR A 149 22.45 -0.84 -2.09
N LEU A 150 21.92 -1.77 -1.27
CA LEU A 150 20.48 -1.92 -1.04
C LEU A 150 19.74 -0.59 -0.79
N ASP A 151 20.34 0.33 -0.02
CA ASP A 151 19.72 1.63 0.26
C ASP A 151 19.59 2.51 -0.99
N GLY A 152 20.65 2.60 -1.78
CA GLY A 152 20.63 3.33 -3.05
C GLY A 152 19.68 2.68 -4.07
N LEU A 153 19.60 1.35 -4.09
CA LEU A 153 18.70 0.59 -4.95
C LEU A 153 17.23 0.79 -4.60
N LEU A 154 16.87 0.77 -3.31
CA LEU A 154 15.49 1.06 -2.86
C LEU A 154 15.10 2.51 -3.19
N LEU A 155 16.01 3.46 -2.94
CA LEU A 155 15.79 4.87 -3.31
C LEU A 155 15.58 5.02 -4.82
N TRP A 156 16.43 4.38 -5.62
CA TRP A 156 16.32 4.37 -7.07
C TRP A 156 14.97 3.79 -7.52
N ALA A 157 14.61 2.60 -7.03
CA ALA A 157 13.37 1.94 -7.41
C ALA A 157 12.13 2.80 -7.09
N ARG A 158 12.12 3.50 -5.94
CA ARG A 158 11.07 4.47 -5.62
C ARG A 158 11.05 5.67 -6.56
N ARG A 159 12.22 6.25 -6.85
CA ARG A 159 12.29 7.42 -7.74
C ARG A 159 11.85 7.09 -9.17
N GLU A 160 12.09 5.86 -9.63
CA GLU A 160 11.60 5.35 -10.92
C GLU A 160 10.14 4.83 -10.86
N ASN A 161 9.40 5.05 -9.75
CA ASN A 161 8.02 4.57 -9.53
C ASN A 161 7.84 3.04 -9.61
N LEU A 162 8.90 2.27 -9.34
CA LEU A 162 8.86 0.80 -9.27
C LEU A 162 8.42 0.27 -7.89
N LEU A 163 8.44 1.13 -6.87
CA LEU A 163 7.95 0.82 -5.53
C LEU A 163 6.99 1.92 -5.08
N ARG A 164 5.75 1.53 -4.79
CA ARG A 164 4.64 2.40 -4.41
C ARG A 164 4.27 2.30 -2.93
N GLY A 165 3.35 3.16 -2.51
CA GLY A 165 2.79 3.17 -1.17
C GLY A 165 3.66 3.94 -0.18
N GLN A 166 3.05 4.86 0.54
CA GLN A 166 3.72 5.71 1.52
C GLN A 166 4.05 4.97 2.81
N ARG A 167 3.19 4.03 3.24
CA ARG A 167 3.42 3.15 4.41
C ARG A 167 4.55 2.15 4.15
N ASN A 168 4.68 1.70 2.90
CA ASN A 168 5.72 0.75 2.50
C ASN A 168 7.14 1.32 2.70
N ARG A 169 7.32 2.65 2.69
CA ARG A 169 8.62 3.28 2.97
C ARG A 169 9.17 2.89 4.33
N GLY A 170 8.30 2.81 5.35
CA GLY A 170 8.68 2.35 6.68
C GLY A 170 9.09 0.88 6.68
N ILE A 171 8.34 0.04 5.96
CA ILE A 171 8.61 -1.39 5.83
C ILE A 171 9.92 -1.66 5.12
N GLU A 172 10.22 -0.92 4.05
CA GLU A 172 11.50 -1.04 3.33
C GLU A 172 12.69 -0.64 4.19
N ARG A 173 12.57 0.45 4.96
CA ARG A 173 13.60 0.84 5.94
C ARG A 173 13.82 -0.26 6.97
N ALA A 174 12.75 -0.88 7.46
CA ALA A 174 12.82 -2.01 8.38
C ALA A 174 13.48 -3.24 7.72
N LYS A 175 13.11 -3.60 6.49
CA LYS A 175 13.72 -4.71 5.74
C LYS A 175 15.21 -4.47 5.49
N ARG A 176 15.64 -3.24 5.19
CA ARG A 176 17.06 -2.87 5.12
C ARG A 176 17.76 -3.10 6.47
N ALA A 177 17.18 -2.64 7.57
CA ALA A 177 17.75 -2.83 8.91
C ALA A 177 17.87 -4.32 9.28
N LEU A 178 16.84 -5.11 8.98
CA LEU A 178 16.83 -6.56 9.19
C LEU A 178 17.86 -7.26 8.31
N ARG A 179 18.00 -6.89 7.03
CA ARG A 179 19.05 -7.42 6.15
C ARG A 179 20.44 -7.16 6.72
N ASN A 180 20.68 -5.96 7.24
CA ASN A 180 21.97 -5.63 7.87
C ASN A 180 22.20 -6.42 9.16
N LEU A 181 21.16 -6.65 9.96
CA LEU A 181 21.24 -7.53 11.12
C LEU A 181 21.56 -8.96 10.70
N THR A 182 20.87 -9.52 9.71
CA THR A 182 21.15 -10.87 9.18
C THR A 182 22.60 -10.99 8.68
N ALA A 183 23.14 -9.96 8.03
CA ALA A 183 24.51 -9.98 7.52
C ALA A 183 25.61 -9.91 8.61
N HIS A 184 25.27 -9.46 9.82
CA HIS A 184 26.23 -9.15 10.89
C HIS A 184 25.85 -9.68 12.28
N GLY A 185 24.77 -10.46 12.38
CA GLY A 185 24.08 -10.75 13.62
C GLY A 185 24.50 -12.06 14.30
N THR A 186 23.96 -12.24 15.51
CA THR A 186 24.09 -13.45 16.33
C THR A 186 22.97 -14.45 16.04
N SER A 187 23.07 -15.66 16.61
CA SER A 187 22.03 -16.69 16.51
C SER A 187 20.65 -16.17 16.91
N HIS A 188 19.62 -16.49 16.11
CA HIS A 188 18.21 -16.25 16.39
C HIS A 188 17.36 -17.37 15.79
N LEU A 189 16.08 -17.42 16.14
CA LEU A 189 15.14 -18.43 15.67
C LEU A 189 13.81 -17.77 15.32
N LEU A 190 13.33 -18.01 14.11
CA LEU A 190 12.05 -17.51 13.58
C LEU A 190 11.05 -18.64 13.40
N SER A 191 9.76 -18.28 13.36
CA SER A 191 8.68 -19.23 13.13
C SER A 191 8.39 -19.47 11.64
N PRO A 192 7.67 -20.56 11.29
CA PRO A 192 7.16 -20.74 9.94
C PRO A 192 6.32 -19.55 9.45
N VAL A 193 5.55 -18.92 10.35
CA VAL A 193 4.72 -17.75 10.04
C VAL A 193 5.57 -16.55 9.66
N ASP A 194 6.66 -16.30 10.39
CA ASP A 194 7.60 -15.22 10.07
C ASP A 194 8.29 -15.45 8.73
N ALA A 195 8.75 -16.68 8.48
CA ALA A 195 9.39 -17.07 7.24
C ALA A 195 8.45 -16.97 6.04
N TYR A 196 7.19 -17.40 6.19
CA TYR A 196 6.15 -17.25 5.17
C TYR A 196 5.89 -15.78 4.88
N ARG A 197 5.77 -14.95 5.91
CA ARG A 197 5.53 -13.51 5.75
C ARG A 197 6.68 -12.83 5.00
N ASP A 198 7.93 -13.18 5.31
CA ASP A 198 9.09 -12.66 4.59
C ASP A 198 9.12 -13.13 3.13
N LEU A 199 8.73 -14.38 2.84
CA LEU A 199 8.61 -14.86 1.46
C LEU A 199 7.44 -14.22 0.70
N SER A 200 6.29 -14.03 1.35
CA SER A 200 5.13 -13.35 0.78
C SER A 200 5.49 -11.92 0.41
N ASP A 201 6.07 -11.16 1.35
CA ASP A 201 6.54 -9.81 1.10
C ASP A 201 7.59 -9.77 -0.03
N LEU A 202 8.50 -10.74 -0.06
CA LEU A 202 9.52 -10.83 -1.11
C LEU A 202 8.88 -11.06 -2.48
N ALA A 203 7.91 -11.97 -2.58
CA ALA A 203 7.20 -12.25 -3.83
C ALA A 203 6.47 -10.99 -4.33
N GLU A 204 5.75 -10.30 -3.43
CA GLU A 204 5.07 -9.05 -3.75
C GLU A 204 6.04 -7.97 -4.24
N ILE A 205 7.19 -7.79 -3.56
CA ILE A 205 8.20 -6.81 -3.97
C ILE A 205 8.78 -7.17 -5.35
N ILE A 206 9.13 -8.44 -5.57
CA ILE A 206 9.71 -8.89 -6.85
C ILE A 206 8.71 -8.65 -7.98
N ASN A 207 7.48 -9.13 -7.87
CA ASN A 207 6.47 -8.91 -8.91
C ASN A 207 6.25 -7.42 -9.16
N HIS A 208 6.19 -6.62 -8.10
CA HIS A 208 5.99 -5.19 -8.24
C HIS A 208 7.15 -4.46 -8.92
N LEU A 209 8.39 -4.87 -8.66
CA LEU A 209 9.56 -4.34 -9.37
C LEU A 209 9.45 -4.55 -10.89
N TRP A 210 8.79 -5.62 -11.33
CA TRP A 210 8.51 -5.90 -12.74
C TRP A 210 7.19 -5.34 -13.27
N GLY A 211 6.42 -4.64 -12.43
CA GLY A 211 5.19 -3.96 -12.82
C GLY A 211 3.91 -4.74 -12.54
N HIS A 212 4.00 -5.90 -11.89
CA HIS A 212 2.85 -6.73 -11.56
C HIS A 212 2.36 -6.43 -10.15
N SER A 213 1.05 -6.28 -10.00
CA SER A 213 0.44 -6.07 -8.67
C SER A 213 -0.10 -7.40 -8.15
N THR A 214 -0.04 -7.61 -6.84
CA THR A 214 -0.41 -8.91 -6.26
C THR A 214 -1.86 -8.88 -5.77
N ALA A 215 -2.70 -9.77 -6.30
CA ALA A 215 -4.09 -9.89 -5.83
C ALA A 215 -4.12 -10.26 -4.33
N GLY A 216 -4.83 -9.47 -3.52
CA GLY A 216 -4.84 -9.63 -2.06
C GLY A 216 -3.50 -9.35 -1.37
N GLY A 217 -2.52 -8.78 -2.09
CA GLY A 217 -1.20 -8.43 -1.58
C GLY A 217 -1.28 -7.42 -0.44
N ARG A 218 -0.37 -7.54 0.52
CA ARG A 218 -0.31 -6.68 1.70
C ARG A 218 0.49 -5.41 1.46
N LEU A 219 1.56 -5.50 0.70
CA LEU A 219 2.48 -4.40 0.38
C LEU A 219 2.09 -3.73 -0.92
N TYR A 220 1.94 -4.51 -1.99
CA TYR A 220 1.63 -4.00 -3.32
C TYR A 220 0.37 -4.67 -3.87
N PRO A 221 -0.79 -4.40 -3.24
CA PRO A 221 -2.07 -4.95 -3.69
C PRO A 221 -2.35 -4.57 -5.14
N ALA A 222 -2.96 -5.50 -5.88
CA ALA A 222 -3.66 -5.18 -7.11
C ALA A 222 -4.80 -4.17 -6.86
N PRO A 223 -5.20 -3.39 -7.88
CA PRO A 223 -6.39 -2.56 -7.80
C PRO A 223 -7.58 -3.35 -7.25
N ILE A 224 -8.29 -2.75 -6.31
CA ILE A 224 -9.40 -3.40 -5.60
C ILE A 224 -10.71 -3.07 -6.30
N THR A 225 -11.58 -4.08 -6.42
CA THR A 225 -12.91 -3.90 -6.99
C THR A 225 -13.81 -3.11 -6.04
N ARG A 226 -14.51 -2.14 -6.59
CA ARG A 226 -15.56 -1.38 -5.93
C ARG A 226 -16.89 -1.68 -6.59
N ASP A 227 -17.84 -2.07 -5.77
CA ASP A 227 -19.19 -2.40 -6.19
C ASP A 227 -20.12 -1.21 -5.98
N VAL A 228 -21.31 -1.27 -6.55
CA VAL A 228 -22.35 -0.28 -6.28
C VAL A 228 -23.07 -0.67 -5.00
N VAL A 229 -22.86 0.14 -3.97
CA VAL A 229 -23.31 -0.10 -2.61
C VAL A 229 -24.41 0.88 -2.26
N ALA A 230 -25.47 0.37 -1.66
CA ALA A 230 -26.47 1.18 -0.98
C ALA A 230 -26.07 1.35 0.48
N ILE A 231 -25.82 2.59 0.88
CA ILE A 231 -25.58 2.98 2.27
C ILE A 231 -26.86 3.64 2.78
N SER A 232 -27.42 3.10 3.85
CA SER A 232 -28.67 3.58 4.43
C SER A 232 -28.53 3.86 5.91
N TRP A 233 -29.10 4.97 6.38
CA TRP A 233 -29.08 5.30 7.81
C TRP A 233 -30.35 5.99 8.26
N ASN A 234 -30.59 5.93 9.57
CA ASN A 234 -31.56 6.74 10.28
C ASN A 234 -30.87 7.38 11.51
N SER A 235 -31.64 7.81 12.51
CA SER A 235 -31.10 8.43 13.72
C SER A 235 -30.27 7.51 14.62
N THR A 236 -30.36 6.18 14.46
CA THR A 236 -29.77 5.20 15.39
C THR A 236 -28.85 4.19 14.72
N THR A 237 -29.06 3.87 13.44
CA THR A 237 -28.31 2.82 12.75
C THR A 237 -27.84 3.26 11.36
N VAL A 238 -26.73 2.66 10.93
CA VAL A 238 -26.19 2.75 9.57
C VAL A 238 -26.00 1.32 9.06
N HIS A 239 -26.39 1.08 7.81
CA HIS A 239 -26.24 -0.21 7.12
C HIS A 239 -25.63 0.00 5.73
N ALA A 240 -24.92 -1.02 5.24
CA ALA A 240 -24.57 -1.14 3.84
C ALA A 240 -25.07 -2.47 3.29
N ALA A 241 -25.49 -2.44 2.03
CA ALA A 241 -25.80 -3.62 1.24
C ALA A 241 -25.40 -3.39 -0.21
N HIS A 242 -25.14 -4.46 -0.95
CA HIS A 242 -24.98 -4.35 -2.40
C HIS A 242 -26.29 -3.80 -3.00
N ALA A 243 -26.21 -2.79 -3.88
CA ALA A 243 -27.39 -2.08 -4.36
C ALA A 243 -28.39 -3.00 -5.09
N ALA A 244 -27.87 -4.00 -5.82
CA ALA A 244 -28.71 -5.02 -6.47
C ALA A 244 -29.59 -5.83 -5.49
N TYR A 245 -29.24 -5.93 -4.21
CA TYR A 245 -30.03 -6.63 -3.21
C TYR A 245 -31.11 -5.76 -2.56
N LEU A 246 -31.16 -4.45 -2.85
CA LEU A 246 -32.18 -3.57 -2.30
C LEU A 246 -33.59 -4.09 -2.61
N VAL A 247 -33.85 -4.60 -3.82
CA VAL A 247 -35.17 -5.10 -4.24
C VAL A 247 -35.67 -6.28 -3.39
N HIS A 248 -34.75 -7.06 -2.82
CA HIS A 248 -35.06 -8.25 -2.02
C HIS A 248 -35.19 -7.96 -0.52
N GLN A 249 -34.75 -6.79 -0.07
CA GLN A 249 -35.00 -6.36 1.30
C GLN A 249 -36.50 -6.15 1.49
N GLN A 250 -37.06 -6.68 2.58
CA GLN A 250 -38.42 -6.33 2.96
C GLN A 250 -38.50 -4.81 3.16
N PRO A 251 -39.66 -4.17 2.91
CA PRO A 251 -39.88 -2.81 3.36
C PRO A 251 -39.68 -2.76 4.89
N GLY A 252 -38.48 -2.35 5.31
CA GLY A 252 -38.20 -1.95 6.69
C GLY A 252 -38.69 -0.51 6.86
N GLU A 253 -39.04 -0.15 8.10
CA GLU A 253 -39.59 1.14 8.53
C GLU A 253 -39.12 2.31 7.65
N ASP A 254 -40.08 3.11 7.15
CA ASP A 254 -39.94 4.16 6.13
C ASP A 254 -38.96 5.32 6.46
N ASP A 255 -38.17 5.19 7.53
CA ASP A 255 -37.35 6.25 8.13
C ASP A 255 -35.87 6.23 7.70
N PHE A 256 -35.46 5.29 6.84
CA PHE A 256 -34.08 5.24 6.34
C PHE A 256 -33.86 6.18 5.14
N THR A 257 -32.80 6.98 5.22
CA THR A 257 -32.24 7.72 4.09
C THR A 257 -31.20 6.86 3.38
N TYR A 258 -31.23 6.83 2.04
CA TYR A 258 -30.33 6.04 1.20
C TYR A 258 -29.43 6.93 0.34
N VAL A 259 -28.19 6.51 0.17
CA VAL A 259 -27.29 6.95 -0.91
C VAL A 259 -26.73 5.74 -1.63
N LEU A 260 -26.41 5.92 -2.90
CA LEU A 260 -25.67 4.95 -3.69
C LEU A 260 -24.25 5.49 -3.90
N ALA A 261 -23.27 4.64 -3.63
CA ALA A 261 -21.86 4.94 -3.82
C ALA A 261 -21.15 3.74 -4.45
N ARG A 262 -20.13 4.02 -5.25
CA ARG A 262 -19.18 3.01 -5.67
C ARG A 262 -18.10 2.86 -4.59
N ALA A 263 -18.05 1.71 -3.92
CA ALA A 263 -17.17 1.48 -2.76
C ALA A 263 -16.77 0.00 -2.63
N VAL A 264 -15.72 -0.27 -1.86
CA VAL A 264 -15.27 -1.65 -1.58
C VAL A 264 -16.23 -2.29 -0.57
N PHE A 265 -17.11 -3.16 -1.05
CA PHE A 265 -18.06 -3.88 -0.19
C PHE A 265 -18.58 -5.16 -0.85
N TRP A 266 -18.16 -6.29 -0.31
CA TRP A 266 -18.70 -7.61 -0.57
C TRP A 266 -18.62 -8.42 0.73
N PRO A 267 -19.77 -8.60 1.43
CA PRO A 267 -19.80 -9.25 2.74
C PRO A 267 -19.09 -10.59 2.77
N GLY A 268 -18.18 -10.77 3.73
CA GLY A 268 -17.41 -12.01 3.91
C GLY A 268 -16.25 -12.22 2.93
N GLU A 269 -16.02 -11.29 1.99
CA GLU A 269 -14.90 -11.36 1.04
C GLU A 269 -14.01 -10.11 1.10
N ARG A 270 -14.60 -8.91 0.93
CA ARG A 270 -13.88 -7.63 0.93
C ARG A 270 -14.76 -6.53 1.52
N GLU A 271 -14.38 -5.97 2.66
CA GLU A 271 -15.17 -4.92 3.30
C GLU A 271 -14.27 -3.73 3.66
N ASP A 272 -14.69 -2.52 3.29
CA ASP A 272 -14.10 -1.31 3.85
C ASP A 272 -14.52 -1.19 5.33
N PRO A 273 -13.56 -1.24 6.28
CA PRO A 273 -13.87 -1.15 7.71
C PRO A 273 -14.47 0.20 8.11
N HIS A 274 -14.33 1.23 7.28
CA HIS A 274 -14.81 2.59 7.52
C HIS A 274 -15.96 2.97 6.59
N LEU A 275 -16.59 2.02 5.89
CA LEU A 275 -17.69 2.33 4.98
C LEU A 275 -18.85 3.07 5.66
N MET A 276 -19.09 2.77 6.94
CA MET A 276 -20.16 3.40 7.72
C MET A 276 -19.87 4.87 8.02
N GLU A 277 -18.62 5.34 7.85
CA GLU A 277 -18.18 6.72 8.02
C GLU A 277 -18.30 7.53 6.71
N TYR A 278 -18.97 7.00 5.68
CA TYR A 278 -19.04 7.62 4.36
C TYR A 278 -19.55 9.07 4.38
N ASP A 279 -18.80 9.94 3.69
CA ASP A 279 -19.10 11.35 3.44
C ASP A 279 -18.87 11.61 1.94
N ALA A 280 -19.85 12.23 1.27
CA ALA A 280 -19.74 12.50 -0.16
C ALA A 280 -18.71 13.59 -0.49
N LEU A 281 -18.51 14.56 0.41
CA LEU A 281 -17.56 15.67 0.24
C LEU A 281 -16.14 15.31 0.68
N HIS A 282 -16.01 14.47 1.71
CA HIS A 282 -14.73 14.18 2.35
C HIS A 282 -14.30 12.72 2.16
N ALA A 283 -13.00 12.51 2.02
CA ALA A 283 -12.43 11.17 2.02
C ALA A 283 -12.35 10.65 3.47
N THR A 284 -13.32 9.84 3.88
CA THR A 284 -13.41 9.25 5.23
C THR A 284 -13.21 7.74 5.25
N THR A 285 -13.46 7.07 4.13
CA THR A 285 -13.33 5.62 3.98
C THR A 285 -11.87 5.18 3.83
N ARG A 286 -11.57 3.88 4.08
CA ARG A 286 -10.22 3.35 3.89
C ARG A 286 -9.85 3.31 2.41
N TYR A 287 -10.79 2.91 1.58
CA TYR A 287 -10.66 2.79 0.14
C TYR A 287 -11.41 3.92 -0.57
N PRO A 288 -10.99 4.32 -1.77
CA PRO A 288 -11.71 5.33 -2.55
C PRO A 288 -13.19 5.03 -2.71
N ALA A 289 -14.06 5.89 -2.18
CA ALA A 289 -15.50 5.82 -2.40
C ALA A 289 -15.97 6.95 -3.31
N GLN A 290 -16.92 6.67 -4.21
CA GLN A 290 -17.47 7.64 -5.15
C GLN A 290 -18.97 7.76 -5.00
N TYR A 291 -19.46 8.98 -4.77
CA TYR A 291 -20.89 9.27 -4.78
C TYR A 291 -21.50 9.03 -6.17
N LEU A 292 -22.66 8.37 -6.20
CA LEU A 292 -23.43 8.14 -7.44
C LEU A 292 -24.81 8.80 -7.38
N TRP A 293 -25.52 8.63 -6.26
CA TRP A 293 -26.88 9.13 -6.11
C TRP A 293 -27.30 9.30 -4.63
N GLY A 294 -28.29 10.16 -4.39
CA GLY A 294 -28.94 10.37 -3.09
C GLY A 294 -28.86 11.82 -2.60
N PRO A 295 -29.51 12.15 -1.48
CA PRO A 295 -30.19 11.24 -0.59
C PRO A 295 -31.60 10.94 -1.11
N GLY A 296 -32.17 9.82 -0.73
CA GLY A 296 -33.58 9.56 -1.00
C GLY A 296 -34.10 8.30 -0.33
N SER A 297 -35.31 7.92 -0.68
CA SER A 297 -35.95 6.70 -0.21
C SER A 297 -35.37 5.46 -0.88
N ARG A 298 -35.65 4.28 -0.31
CA ARG A 298 -35.31 2.99 -0.91
C ARG A 298 -35.89 2.83 -2.33
N ALA A 299 -37.14 3.26 -2.54
CA ALA A 299 -37.81 3.13 -3.82
C ALA A 299 -37.13 3.98 -4.92
N GLU A 300 -36.72 5.21 -4.58
CA GLU A 300 -35.99 6.08 -5.50
C GLU A 300 -34.59 5.54 -5.79
N ALA A 301 -33.91 4.97 -4.78
CA ALA A 301 -32.60 4.34 -4.97
C ALA A 301 -32.67 3.16 -5.95
N ILE A 302 -33.67 2.28 -5.80
CA ILE A 302 -33.91 1.16 -6.72
C ILE A 302 -34.20 1.68 -8.12
N ALA A 303 -35.12 2.65 -8.26
CA ALA A 303 -35.50 3.20 -9.56
C ALA A 303 -34.29 3.86 -10.27
N TRP A 304 -33.43 4.56 -9.53
CA TRP A 304 -32.21 5.14 -10.08
C TRP A 304 -31.21 4.06 -10.49
N PHE A 305 -30.99 3.05 -9.65
CA PHE A 305 -30.07 1.95 -9.94
C PHE A 305 -30.47 1.15 -11.19
N GLU A 306 -31.76 0.84 -11.33
CA GLU A 306 -32.29 0.16 -12.52
C GLU A 306 -32.18 1.01 -13.79
N LYS A 307 -32.40 2.32 -13.68
CA LYS A 307 -32.35 3.24 -14.81
C LYS A 307 -30.94 3.53 -15.30
N GLU A 308 -30.03 3.87 -14.39
CA GLU A 308 -28.66 4.27 -14.74
C GLU A 308 -27.71 3.08 -14.89
N ALA A 309 -28.08 1.91 -14.34
CA ALA A 309 -27.33 0.66 -14.42
C ALA A 309 -25.81 0.84 -14.17
N PRO A 310 -25.40 1.46 -13.06
CA PRO A 310 -24.00 1.74 -12.79
C PRO A 310 -23.18 0.44 -12.66
N GLU A 311 -22.00 0.42 -13.27
CA GLU A 311 -21.09 -0.73 -13.21
C GLU A 311 -20.12 -0.64 -12.02
N SER A 312 -19.67 -1.79 -11.54
CA SER A 312 -18.49 -1.90 -10.66
C SER A 312 -17.23 -1.44 -11.39
N ASP A 313 -16.22 -0.98 -10.65
CA ASP A 313 -14.91 -0.66 -11.21
C ASP A 313 -13.76 -1.17 -10.32
N CYS A 314 -12.52 -0.84 -10.69
CA CYS A 314 -11.36 -1.07 -9.85
C CYS A 314 -10.63 0.24 -9.56
N CYS A 315 -10.10 0.38 -8.35
CA CYS A 315 -9.27 1.53 -7.98
C CYS A 315 -7.94 1.10 -7.35
N ASP A 316 -6.88 1.89 -7.61
CA ASP A 316 -5.66 1.80 -6.81
C ASP A 316 -5.89 2.39 -5.41
N THR A 317 -5.15 1.89 -4.44
CA THR A 317 -5.28 2.25 -3.02
C THR A 317 -4.01 2.88 -2.47
N LEU A 318 -2.88 2.77 -3.18
CA LEU A 318 -1.59 3.30 -2.77
C LEU A 318 -1.31 4.67 -3.39
N ASP A 319 -0.50 5.48 -2.70
CA ASP A 319 -0.02 6.78 -3.21
C ASP A 319 -1.13 7.72 -3.70
N GLN A 320 -2.31 7.63 -3.09
CA GLN A 320 -3.43 8.51 -3.35
C GLN A 320 -3.07 9.95 -2.96
N VAL A 321 -3.55 10.92 -3.73
CA VAL A 321 -3.39 12.34 -3.40
C VAL A 321 -4.70 12.89 -2.87
N PHE A 322 -4.62 13.48 -1.69
CA PHE A 322 -5.72 14.17 -1.04
C PHE A 322 -5.39 15.65 -0.95
N VAL A 323 -6.42 16.49 -0.90
CA VAL A 323 -6.29 17.89 -0.52
C VAL A 323 -6.99 18.14 0.81
N ILE A 324 -6.40 18.97 1.65
CA ILE A 324 -6.92 19.25 3.00
C ILE A 324 -6.74 20.73 3.31
N ARG A 325 -7.78 21.31 3.94
CA ARG A 325 -7.90 22.73 4.24
C ARG A 325 -7.61 23.01 5.71
N VAL A 326 -6.86 24.08 5.97
CA VAL A 326 -6.68 24.70 7.27
C VAL A 326 -7.18 26.14 7.20
N HIS A 327 -8.21 26.46 7.97
CA HIS A 327 -8.84 27.78 7.94
C HIS A 327 -9.33 28.15 9.34
N ASP A 328 -9.07 29.38 9.77
CA ASP A 328 -9.46 29.91 11.09
C ASP A 328 -9.07 28.99 12.27
N GLY A 329 -7.87 28.43 12.21
CA GLY A 329 -7.35 27.50 13.24
C GLY A 329 -7.98 26.11 13.23
N ARG A 330 -8.93 25.84 12.32
CA ARG A 330 -9.57 24.54 12.14
C ARG A 330 -8.90 23.77 11.00
N ILE A 331 -8.68 22.48 11.24
CA ILE A 331 -8.25 21.53 10.21
C ILE A 331 -9.49 20.75 9.75
N HIS A 332 -9.79 20.85 8.47
CA HIS A 332 -10.92 20.14 7.85
C HIS A 332 -10.54 18.68 7.52
N LEU A 333 -11.52 17.87 7.13
CA LEU A 333 -11.25 16.53 6.65
C LEU A 333 -10.59 16.57 5.25
N PRO A 334 -9.79 15.56 4.89
CA PRO A 334 -9.26 15.42 3.54
C PRO A 334 -10.38 15.26 2.50
N MET A 335 -10.13 15.71 1.27
CA MET A 335 -11.01 15.61 0.12
C MET A 335 -10.26 15.04 -1.08
N TYR A 336 -10.99 14.42 -2.01
CA TYR A 336 -10.45 14.11 -3.33
C TYR A 336 -10.27 15.41 -4.14
N PRO A 337 -9.20 15.53 -4.96
CA PRO A 337 -8.93 16.75 -5.72
C PRO A 337 -10.10 17.23 -6.60
N GLY A 338 -10.80 16.32 -7.29
CA GLY A 338 -11.96 16.66 -8.11
C GLY A 338 -13.14 17.24 -7.32
N VAL A 339 -13.39 16.74 -6.10
CA VAL A 339 -14.44 17.27 -5.21
C VAL A 339 -14.04 18.67 -4.71
N ALA A 340 -12.79 18.85 -4.28
CA ALA A 340 -12.30 20.15 -3.85
C ALA A 340 -12.32 21.19 -4.99
N ALA A 341 -12.08 20.79 -6.24
CA ALA A 341 -12.15 21.66 -7.41
C ALA A 341 -13.57 22.21 -7.67
N ALA A 342 -14.61 21.51 -7.19
CA ALA A 342 -16.01 21.92 -7.33
C ALA A 342 -16.49 22.89 -6.23
N LEU A 343 -15.72 23.12 -5.16
CA LEU A 343 -16.10 23.98 -4.04
C LEU A 343 -16.44 25.41 -4.45
N HIS A 344 -17.33 26.08 -3.72
CA HIS A 344 -17.66 27.49 -3.96
C HIS A 344 -16.68 28.44 -3.26
N THR A 345 -16.62 29.71 -3.70
CA THR A 345 -15.59 30.69 -3.28
C THR A 345 -15.35 30.80 -1.76
N PRO A 346 -16.36 30.82 -0.87
CA PRO A 346 -16.14 30.88 0.57
C PRO A 346 -15.39 29.64 1.10
N GLU A 347 -15.65 28.49 0.51
CA GLU A 347 -15.08 27.21 0.92
C GLU A 347 -13.64 27.03 0.42
N ARG A 348 -13.21 27.86 -0.53
CA ARG A 348 -11.84 27.85 -1.09
C ARG A 348 -10.83 28.61 -0.24
N GLN A 349 -11.27 29.43 0.72
CA GLN A 349 -10.38 30.30 1.51
C GLN A 349 -9.49 29.49 2.48
N GLY A 350 -8.37 30.05 2.93
CA GLY A 350 -7.47 29.40 3.88
C GLY A 350 -6.30 28.67 3.23
N ASP A 351 -5.50 28.02 4.07
CA ASP A 351 -4.30 27.30 3.66
C ASP A 351 -4.63 25.88 3.25
N TRP A 352 -4.29 25.52 2.02
CA TRP A 352 -4.47 24.18 1.50
C TRP A 352 -3.17 23.41 1.41
N TYR A 353 -3.28 22.10 1.53
CA TYR A 353 -2.18 21.14 1.36
C TYR A 353 -2.61 20.07 0.36
N ALA A 354 -1.75 19.76 -0.62
CA ALA A 354 -1.83 18.51 -1.39
C ALA A 354 -0.88 17.50 -0.76
N VAL A 355 -1.41 16.35 -0.35
CA VAL A 355 -0.68 15.33 0.39
C VAL A 355 -0.87 13.97 -0.28
N ARG A 356 0.23 13.28 -0.56
CA ARG A 356 0.23 11.88 -1.00
C ARG A 356 0.30 10.96 0.21
N ALA A 357 -0.62 10.00 0.29
CA ALA A 357 -0.78 9.04 1.38
C ALA A 357 -1.50 7.77 0.89
N ASP A 358 -1.47 6.71 1.69
CA ASP A 358 -2.24 5.48 1.41
C ASP A 358 -3.64 5.49 2.03
N GLY A 359 -4.03 6.61 2.65
CA GLY A 359 -5.32 6.78 3.30
C GLY A 359 -5.53 8.19 3.86
N PRO A 360 -6.80 8.60 4.09
CA PRO A 360 -7.12 9.95 4.56
C PRO A 360 -6.72 10.19 6.03
N HIS A 361 -6.72 9.15 6.86
CA HIS A 361 -6.34 9.28 8.27
C HIS A 361 -4.89 9.75 8.44
N GLU A 362 -3.96 9.24 7.62
CA GLU A 362 -2.56 9.70 7.60
C GLU A 362 -2.45 11.19 7.25
N VAL A 363 -3.25 11.66 6.29
CA VAL A 363 -3.26 13.06 5.85
C VAL A 363 -3.70 13.97 6.99
N LEU A 364 -4.82 13.61 7.64
CA LEU A 364 -5.36 14.37 8.77
C LEU A 364 -4.37 14.40 9.95
N ALA A 365 -3.79 13.25 10.30
CA ALA A 365 -2.80 13.14 11.36
C ALA A 365 -1.55 13.99 11.07
N HIS A 366 -1.06 13.96 9.83
CA HIS A 366 0.10 14.76 9.41
C HIS A 366 -0.15 16.26 9.50
N VAL A 367 -1.27 16.75 8.96
CA VAL A 367 -1.58 18.19 8.99
C VAL A 367 -1.89 18.69 10.39
N ARG A 368 -2.51 17.85 11.25
CA ARG A 368 -2.61 18.11 12.69
C ARG A 368 -1.24 18.25 13.33
N ALA A 369 -0.30 17.35 13.04
CA ALA A 369 1.05 17.41 13.58
C ALA A 369 1.83 18.63 13.09
N LEU A 370 1.66 19.04 11.82
CA LEU A 370 2.24 20.28 11.27
C LEU A 370 1.74 21.55 11.97
N SER A 371 0.50 21.53 12.44
CA SER A 371 -0.14 22.64 13.15
C SER A 371 0.23 22.66 14.64
N SER A 372 0.79 21.57 15.16
CA SER A 372 1.29 21.50 16.53
C SER A 372 2.67 22.15 16.67
N ALA A 373 2.96 22.72 17.85
CA ALA A 373 4.24 23.37 18.15
C ALA A 373 5.46 22.41 18.09
N ALA A 374 5.24 21.10 17.99
CA ALA A 374 6.29 20.09 18.05
C ALA A 374 7.14 19.97 16.77
N GLY A 375 6.77 20.62 15.65
CA GLY A 375 7.66 20.97 14.53
C GLY A 375 8.43 19.86 13.80
N ARG A 376 8.22 18.57 14.10
CA ARG A 376 9.02 17.46 13.55
C ARG A 376 8.58 16.98 12.17
N HIS A 377 7.35 17.28 11.76
CA HIS A 377 6.81 16.85 10.46
C HIS A 377 7.26 17.77 9.33
N ALA A 378 7.57 17.18 8.17
CA ALA A 378 8.00 17.94 7.00
C ALA A 378 6.84 18.70 6.34
N ARG A 379 7.04 19.99 6.08
CA ARG A 379 6.06 20.88 5.40
C ARG A 379 6.07 20.75 3.87
N SER A 380 7.04 20.01 3.33
CA SER A 380 7.25 19.81 1.89
C SER A 380 8.01 18.52 1.68
N ASN A 381 7.76 17.85 0.56
CA ASN A 381 8.33 16.56 0.20
C ASN A 381 7.97 15.46 1.22
N GLU A 382 8.71 14.37 1.17
CA GLU A 382 8.57 13.20 2.01
C GLU A 382 8.78 13.51 3.50
N CYS A 383 7.84 13.10 4.33
CA CYS A 383 7.96 13.23 5.78
C CYS A 383 8.88 12.13 6.35
N GLY A 384 9.82 12.52 7.23
CA GLY A 384 10.67 11.58 7.95
C GLY A 384 9.96 10.84 9.08
N GLU A 385 8.95 11.49 9.69
CA GLU A 385 8.27 11.05 10.91
C GLU A 385 7.00 10.22 10.65
N CYS A 386 6.40 10.35 9.46
CA CYS A 386 5.21 9.58 9.11
C CYS A 386 5.15 9.25 7.62
N SER A 387 4.24 8.34 7.29
CA SER A 387 4.06 7.75 5.97
C SER A 387 3.25 8.65 5.04
N VAL A 388 3.70 9.90 4.83
CA VAL A 388 3.10 10.83 3.84
C VAL A 388 4.16 11.64 3.11
N GLU A 389 3.76 12.25 2.00
CA GLU A 389 4.53 13.26 1.27
C GLU A 389 3.66 14.50 1.07
N THR A 390 4.17 15.68 1.47
CA THR A 390 3.51 16.95 1.16
C THR A 390 3.96 17.44 -0.20
N ILE A 391 3.09 17.31 -1.20
CA ILE A 391 3.38 17.69 -2.59
C ILE A 391 3.44 19.22 -2.71
N ALA A 392 2.44 19.91 -2.14
CA ALA A 392 2.34 21.35 -2.21
C ALA A 392 1.53 21.93 -1.04
N ARG A 393 1.76 23.22 -0.79
CA ARG A 393 0.97 24.06 0.12
C ARG A 393 0.70 25.40 -0.54
N GLY A 394 -0.48 25.96 -0.34
CA GLY A 394 -0.83 27.31 -0.80
C GLY A 394 -2.33 27.52 -0.87
N ASP A 395 -2.77 28.34 -1.81
CA ASP A 395 -4.19 28.42 -2.16
C ASP A 395 -4.67 27.13 -2.85
N LEU A 396 -5.99 26.96 -2.94
CA LEU A 396 -6.61 25.78 -3.55
C LEU A 396 -6.13 25.57 -5.00
N ALA A 397 -5.96 26.65 -5.78
CA ALA A 397 -5.57 26.53 -7.18
C ALA A 397 -4.13 26.02 -7.33
N ALA A 398 -3.22 26.44 -6.46
CA ALA A 398 -1.84 25.98 -6.43
C ALA A 398 -1.74 24.50 -6.07
N VAL A 399 -2.48 24.06 -5.03
CA VAL A 399 -2.46 22.65 -4.63
C VAL A 399 -3.13 21.74 -5.66
N LEU A 400 -4.19 22.19 -6.33
CA LEU A 400 -4.84 21.42 -7.41
C LEU A 400 -3.93 21.27 -8.63
N ARG A 401 -3.21 22.33 -9.03
CA ARG A 401 -2.19 22.23 -10.11
C ARG A 401 -1.09 21.24 -9.74
N ALA A 402 -0.66 21.24 -8.49
CA ALA A 402 0.34 20.29 -8.01
C ALA A 402 -0.19 18.84 -7.99
N ALA A 403 -1.45 18.63 -7.57
CA ALA A 403 -2.11 17.33 -7.64
C ALA A 403 -2.25 16.83 -9.09
N GLN A 404 -2.61 17.71 -10.03
CA GLN A 404 -2.65 17.38 -11.45
C GLN A 404 -1.27 17.01 -12.01
N THR A 405 -0.22 17.74 -11.62
CA THR A 405 1.17 17.41 -11.99
C THR A 405 1.60 16.06 -11.40
N ALA A 406 1.04 15.69 -10.25
CA ALA A 406 1.23 14.38 -9.63
C ALA A 406 0.37 13.26 -10.26
N GLY A 407 -0.39 13.55 -11.32
CA GLY A 407 -1.15 12.57 -12.10
C GLY A 407 -2.62 12.43 -11.70
N CYS A 408 -3.15 13.29 -10.83
CA CYS A 408 -4.54 13.21 -10.39
C CYS A 408 -5.50 13.90 -11.37
N ASP A 409 -6.68 13.30 -11.54
CA ASP A 409 -7.80 14.00 -12.15
C ASP A 409 -8.34 15.06 -11.20
N ILE A 410 -8.37 16.30 -11.67
CA ILE A 410 -8.88 17.47 -10.94
C ILE A 410 -10.15 18.03 -11.59
N THR A 411 -10.77 17.27 -12.51
CA THR A 411 -12.05 17.63 -13.11
C THR A 411 -13.07 17.85 -11.99
N PRO A 412 -13.75 19.02 -11.93
CA PRO A 412 -14.68 19.31 -10.84
C PRO A 412 -15.80 18.26 -10.77
N VAL A 413 -15.95 17.64 -9.61
CA VAL A 413 -17.04 16.71 -9.30
C VAL A 413 -17.93 17.33 -8.23
N ALA A 414 -19.06 17.88 -8.64
CA ALA A 414 -20.05 18.43 -7.73
C ALA A 414 -20.80 17.28 -7.05
N VAL A 415 -20.76 17.26 -5.71
CA VAL A 415 -21.45 16.29 -4.87
C VAL A 415 -22.23 17.02 -3.78
N PRO A 416 -23.36 16.48 -3.32
CA PRO A 416 -24.13 17.10 -2.24
C PRO A 416 -23.41 16.95 -0.88
N ASP A 417 -23.67 17.86 0.07
CA ASP A 417 -23.22 17.72 1.47
C ASP A 417 -24.08 16.66 2.19
N ILE A 418 -23.73 15.40 1.97
CA ILE A 418 -24.38 14.24 2.58
C ILE A 418 -23.31 13.36 3.20
N ARG A 419 -23.57 12.95 4.43
CA ARG A 419 -22.77 11.99 5.16
C ARG A 419 -23.66 11.16 6.06
N THR A 420 -23.18 9.98 6.45
CA THR A 420 -23.91 9.14 7.40
C THR A 420 -23.96 9.82 8.78
N SER A 421 -24.93 9.43 9.61
CA SER A 421 -25.01 9.89 11.00
C SER A 421 -23.75 9.57 11.82
N PHE A 422 -23.04 8.49 11.47
CA PHE A 422 -21.78 8.12 12.11
C PHE A 422 -20.62 9.04 11.71
N ALA A 423 -20.56 9.48 10.44
CA ALA A 423 -19.59 10.47 9.99
C ALA A 423 -19.77 11.83 10.71
N ASP A 424 -21.01 12.22 11.00
CA ASP A 424 -21.32 13.44 11.77
C ASP A 424 -20.75 13.40 13.19
N VAL A 425 -20.72 12.24 13.84
CA VAL A 425 -20.10 12.08 15.17
C VAL A 425 -18.58 12.29 15.10
N MET A 426 -17.94 11.79 14.05
CA MET A 426 -16.48 11.86 13.88
C MET A 426 -16.00 13.23 13.41
N ALA A 427 -16.82 13.96 12.65
CA ALA A 427 -16.53 15.29 12.17
C ALA A 427 -17.79 16.19 12.18
N PRO A 428 -18.16 16.72 13.35
CA PRO A 428 -19.36 17.54 13.49
C PRO A 428 -19.35 18.71 12.52
N ARG A 429 -20.50 18.92 11.85
CA ARG A 429 -20.77 20.17 11.13
C ARG A 429 -20.47 21.34 12.05
N ALA A 430 -19.84 22.40 11.53
CA ALA A 430 -19.87 23.67 12.24
C ALA A 430 -21.36 23.99 12.45
N VAL A 431 -21.79 24.14 13.71
CA VAL A 431 -23.11 24.71 13.97
C VAL A 431 -23.10 26.04 13.24
N ALA A 432 -23.98 26.19 12.24
CA ALA A 432 -24.19 27.49 11.63
C ALA A 432 -24.44 28.44 12.81
N ALA A 433 -23.60 29.46 12.97
CA ALA A 433 -23.83 30.47 13.99
C ALA A 433 -25.26 30.96 13.74
N SER A 434 -26.16 30.61 14.65
CA SER A 434 -27.56 30.98 14.56
C SER A 434 -27.58 32.51 14.45
N THR A 435 -27.90 33.02 13.27
CA THR A 435 -28.16 34.45 13.06
C THR A 435 -29.44 34.84 13.77
#